data_AF-A0A6J4YDA5-F1
#
_entry.id   AF-A0A6J4YDA5-F1
#
_cell.length_a   1.000
_cell.length_b   1.000
_cell.length_c   1.000
_cell.angle_alpha   90.00
_cell.angle_beta   90.00
_cell.angle_gamma   90.00
#
_symmetry.space_group_name_H-M   'P 1'
#
loop_
_entity.id
_entity.type
_entity.pdbx_description
1 polymer ?
#
loop_
_entity_poly.entity_id
_entity_poly.type
_entity_poly.pdbx_seq_one_letter_code
_entity_poly.pdbx_strand_id
1 'polypeptide(L)'
;MRIFTFMRPLYSLNCLRSGNETNVIPSEAKAEFDIRLLPGTEPDEVVANIKARLADENIKVEAIKKARASESALDTQDFAIINDVHLEHFPDALTVASLLFGASDSRFFRAKGIPCYGVCPMLINMGELNRVHGIDERISEVNMILGTRVFTDIVKRLCQV
;
A
#
# COMPACT_ATOMS: atom_id res chain seq x y z
N MET A 1 13.95 13.40 1.87
CA MET A 1 14.18 12.49 3.02
C MET A 1 13.29 11.26 2.83
N ARG A 2 13.84 10.05 2.65
CA ARG A 2 13.03 8.81 2.64
C ARG A 2 12.69 8.47 4.09
N ILE A 3 11.46 8.71 4.52
CA ILE A 3 10.97 8.11 5.75
C ILE A 3 10.66 6.66 5.39
N PHE A 4 11.55 5.74 5.75
CA PHE A 4 11.27 4.31 5.63
C PHE A 4 10.19 3.95 6.65
N THR A 5 8.92 4.07 6.27
CA THR A 5 7.80 3.69 7.15
C THR A 5 7.85 2.20 7.49
N PHE A 6 8.55 1.37 6.70
CA PHE A 6 8.68 -0.07 6.93
C PHE A 6 10.10 -0.58 6.69
N MET A 7 10.61 -1.38 7.62
CA MET A 7 11.90 -2.08 7.49
C MET A 7 11.75 -3.60 7.24
N ARG A 8 10.50 -4.12 7.29
CA ARG A 8 10.21 -5.55 7.12
C ARG A 8 8.78 -5.78 6.63
N PRO A 9 8.48 -6.92 5.98
CA PRO A 9 7.12 -7.32 5.68
C PRO A 9 6.25 -7.38 6.93
N LEU A 10 4.97 -7.02 6.79
CA LEU A 10 3.98 -7.13 7.85
C LEU A 10 3.18 -8.41 7.68
N TYR A 11 3.05 -9.18 8.76
CA TYR A 11 2.30 -10.43 8.79
C TYR A 11 1.08 -10.24 9.67
N SER A 12 -0.11 -10.45 9.12
CA SER A 12 -1.38 -10.38 9.84
C SER A 12 -2.06 -11.75 9.79
N LEU A 13 -2.44 -12.31 10.93
CA LEU A 13 -3.29 -13.49 10.99
C LEU A 13 -4.75 -13.03 10.84
N ASN A 14 -5.38 -13.36 9.73
CA ASN A 14 -6.72 -12.86 9.40
C ASN A 14 -7.81 -13.90 9.63
N CYS A 15 -7.48 -15.19 9.49
CA CYS A 15 -8.41 -16.29 9.78
C CYS A 15 -7.66 -17.42 10.48
N LEU A 16 -8.27 -17.99 11.52
CA LEU A 16 -7.85 -19.21 12.19
C LEU A 16 -9.09 -20.09 12.41
N ARG A 17 -9.03 -21.34 11.95
CA ARG A 17 -10.15 -22.29 12.02
C ARG A 17 -9.64 -23.67 12.43
N SER A 18 -10.35 -24.33 13.34
CA SER A 18 -10.09 -25.71 13.78
C SER A 18 -11.31 -26.28 14.48
N GLY A 19 -11.65 -27.53 14.19
CA GLY A 19 -12.77 -28.24 14.82
C GLY A 19 -14.16 -27.76 14.38
N ASN A 20 -15.16 -28.62 14.62
CA ASN A 20 -16.57 -28.33 14.34
C ASN A 20 -17.46 -28.55 15.58
N GLU A 21 -17.07 -29.44 16.50
CA GLU A 21 -17.84 -29.83 17.69
C GLU A 21 -16.96 -29.80 18.94
N THR A 22 -17.56 -29.51 20.10
CA THR A 22 -16.82 -29.31 21.36
C THR A 22 -16.27 -30.60 21.97
N ASN A 23 -16.78 -31.76 21.57
CA ASN A 23 -16.41 -33.08 22.08
C ASN A 23 -15.63 -33.95 21.08
N VAL A 24 -15.19 -33.39 19.95
CA VAL A 24 -14.41 -34.09 18.92
C VAL A 24 -13.04 -33.45 18.80
N ILE A 25 -11.97 -34.24 18.91
CA ILE A 25 -10.60 -33.77 18.66
C ILE A 25 -10.46 -33.45 17.16
N PRO A 26 -10.11 -32.21 16.78
CA PRO A 26 -9.98 -31.84 15.37
C PRO A 26 -8.83 -32.58 14.68
N SER A 27 -9.05 -33.03 13.44
CA SER A 27 -8.00 -33.64 12.61
C SER A 27 -7.13 -32.61 11.87
N GLU A 28 -7.60 -31.36 11.75
CA GLU A 28 -6.89 -30.28 11.04
C GLU A 28 -7.13 -28.91 11.67
N ALA A 29 -6.22 -27.99 11.36
CA ALA A 29 -6.35 -26.56 11.63
C ALA A 29 -5.83 -25.77 10.43
N LYS A 30 -6.49 -24.66 10.11
CA LYS A 30 -6.10 -23.76 9.01
C LYS A 30 -5.91 -22.34 9.52
N ALA A 31 -4.80 -21.73 9.15
CA ALA A 31 -4.51 -20.32 9.38
C ALA A 31 -4.27 -19.62 8.04
N GLU A 32 -4.88 -18.46 7.85
CA GLU A 32 -4.69 -17.62 6.66
C GLU A 32 -4.11 -16.28 7.07
N PHE A 33 -3.02 -15.90 6.41
CA PHE A 33 -2.28 -14.68 6.68
C PHE A 33 -2.38 -13.71 5.50
N ASP A 34 -2.57 -12.43 5.81
CA ASP A 34 -2.33 -11.35 4.87
C ASP A 34 -0.92 -10.80 5.11
N ILE A 35 -0.04 -10.92 4.10
CA ILE A 35 1.36 -10.54 4.22
C ILE A 35 1.64 -9.36 3.28
N ARG A 36 1.95 -8.19 3.86
CA ARG A 36 2.31 -6.98 3.11
C ARG A 36 3.80 -6.97 2.85
N LEU A 37 4.18 -7.18 1.59
CA LEU A 37 5.57 -7.22 1.14
C LEU A 37 6.12 -5.81 0.87
N LEU A 38 7.45 -5.69 0.94
CA LEU A 38 8.16 -4.48 0.55
C LEU A 38 8.78 -4.63 -0.84
N PRO A 39 8.99 -3.52 -1.58
CA PRO A 39 9.73 -3.55 -2.83
C PRO A 39 11.07 -4.28 -2.68
N GLY A 40 11.43 -5.09 -3.67
CA GLY A 40 12.60 -5.97 -3.63
C GLY A 40 12.40 -7.29 -2.88
N THR A 41 11.23 -7.54 -2.29
CA THR A 41 10.90 -8.84 -1.67
C THR A 41 10.17 -9.75 -2.65
N GLU A 42 10.69 -10.95 -2.86
CA GLU A 42 10.05 -11.97 -3.68
C GLU A 42 8.99 -12.77 -2.89
N PRO A 43 7.73 -12.86 -3.35
CA PRO A 43 6.69 -13.60 -2.63
C PRO A 43 7.05 -15.06 -2.38
N ASP A 44 7.71 -15.71 -3.34
CA ASP A 44 8.08 -17.12 -3.24
C ASP A 44 9.21 -17.34 -2.23
N GLU A 45 10.13 -16.39 -2.08
CA GLU A 45 11.15 -16.43 -1.02
C GLU A 45 10.52 -16.33 0.37
N VAL A 46 9.48 -15.50 0.53
CA VAL A 46 8.76 -15.39 1.81
C VAL A 46 8.07 -16.70 2.16
N VAL A 47 7.37 -17.33 1.21
CA VAL A 47 6.74 -18.64 1.42
C VAL A 47 7.78 -19.70 1.76
N ALA A 48 8.91 -19.72 1.05
CA ALA A 48 10.01 -20.64 1.33
C ALA A 48 10.59 -20.42 2.74
N ASN A 49 10.76 -19.16 3.16
CA ASN A 49 11.26 -18.82 4.50
C ASN A 49 10.30 -19.29 5.60
N ILE A 50 8.99 -19.12 5.39
CA ILE A 50 7.97 -19.61 6.33
C ILE A 50 8.05 -21.14 6.46
N LYS A 51 8.11 -21.86 5.32
CA LYS A 51 8.26 -23.32 5.32
C LYS A 51 9.51 -23.77 6.07
N ALA A 52 10.65 -23.15 5.78
CA ALA A 52 11.91 -23.48 6.42
C ALA A 52 11.91 -23.23 7.94
N ARG A 53 11.24 -22.18 8.40
CA ARG A 53 11.14 -21.84 9.83
C ARG A 53 10.20 -22.76 10.61
N LEU A 54 9.13 -23.24 9.97
CA LEU A 54 8.20 -24.17 10.59
C LEU A 54 8.82 -25.57 10.70
N ALA A 55 9.58 -25.99 9.68
CA ALA A 55 10.35 -27.24 9.69
C ALA A 55 9.55 -28.49 10.10
N ASP A 56 8.25 -28.54 9.74
CA ASP A 56 7.34 -29.65 10.03
C ASP A 56 6.62 -30.08 8.75
N GLU A 57 6.82 -31.34 8.37
CA GLU A 57 6.24 -31.93 7.15
C GLU A 57 4.71 -32.06 7.23
N ASN A 58 4.12 -32.04 8.44
CA ASN A 58 2.68 -32.06 8.63
C ASN A 58 2.04 -30.69 8.37
N ILE A 59 2.84 -29.62 8.22
CA ILE A 59 2.33 -28.27 7.96
C ILE A 59 2.46 -27.93 6.47
N LYS A 60 1.31 -27.88 5.79
CA LYS A 60 1.23 -27.39 4.42
C LYS A 60 1.18 -25.86 4.38
N VAL A 61 2.15 -25.24 3.72
CA VAL A 61 2.16 -23.79 3.45
C VAL A 61 2.00 -23.53 1.96
N GLU A 62 1.01 -22.72 1.59
CA GLU A 62 0.75 -22.31 0.21
C GLU A 62 0.31 -20.85 0.14
N ALA A 63 0.67 -20.17 -0.97
CA ALA A 63 0.20 -18.82 -1.22
C ALA A 63 -1.15 -18.85 -1.95
N ILE A 64 -2.19 -18.30 -1.32
CA ILE A 64 -3.52 -18.15 -1.94
C ILE A 64 -3.47 -17.12 -3.09
N LYS A 65 -2.73 -16.03 -2.88
CA LYS A 65 -2.51 -14.96 -3.86
C LYS A 65 -1.10 -14.42 -3.70
N LYS A 66 -0.45 -14.13 -4.82
CA LYS A 66 0.88 -13.50 -4.86
C LYS A 66 0.81 -12.17 -5.60
N ALA A 67 1.40 -11.14 -5.02
CA ALA A 67 1.62 -9.86 -5.68
C ALA A 67 2.97 -9.31 -5.25
N ARG A 68 3.77 -8.84 -6.20
CA ARG A 68 5.00 -8.11 -5.88
C ARG A 68 4.66 -6.69 -5.46
N ALA A 69 5.34 -6.22 -4.42
CA ALA A 69 5.36 -4.81 -4.10
C ALA A 69 6.16 -4.06 -5.17
N SER A 70 5.80 -2.81 -5.45
CA SER A 70 6.45 -1.98 -6.45
C SER A 70 6.53 -0.54 -5.98
N GLU A 71 7.60 0.13 -6.36
CA GLU A 71 7.85 1.55 -6.08
C GLU A 71 8.35 2.25 -7.34
N SER A 72 8.24 3.57 -7.35
CA SER A 72 8.88 4.43 -8.36
C SER A 72 10.12 5.07 -7.73
N ALA A 73 11.13 5.33 -8.55
CA ALA A 73 12.28 6.13 -8.15
C ALA A 73 11.84 7.55 -7.73
N LEU A 74 12.58 8.23 -6.87
CA LEU A 74 12.22 9.59 -6.40
C LEU A 74 13.06 10.68 -7.05
N ASP A 75 14.16 10.30 -7.67
CA ASP A 75 15.06 11.12 -8.49
C ASP A 75 14.54 11.20 -9.94
N THR A 76 13.28 11.61 -10.09
CA THR A 76 12.65 11.81 -11.40
C THR A 76 12.13 13.24 -11.53
N GLN A 77 12.05 13.71 -12.77
CA GLN A 77 11.45 15.01 -13.07
C GLN A 77 9.96 15.06 -12.66
N ASP A 78 9.22 13.97 -12.89
CA ASP A 78 7.81 13.86 -12.51
C ASP A 78 7.61 14.04 -11.00
N PHE A 79 8.45 13.41 -10.18
CA PHE A 79 8.38 13.56 -8.73
C PHE A 79 8.74 14.98 -8.29
N ALA A 80 9.76 15.60 -8.90
CA ALA A 80 10.12 16.98 -8.62
C ALA A 80 8.97 17.95 -8.92
N ILE A 81 8.30 17.79 -10.07
CA ILE A 81 7.12 18.60 -10.43
C ILE A 81 5.99 18.43 -9.41
N ILE A 82 5.69 17.19 -9.00
CA ILE A 82 4.67 16.93 -7.99
C ILE A 82 5.03 17.60 -6.66
N ASN A 83 6.30 17.50 -6.24
CA ASN A 83 6.79 18.13 -5.03
C ASN A 83 6.65 19.66 -5.07
N ASP A 84 7.05 20.28 -6.18
CA ASP A 84 7.03 21.74 -6.31
C ASP A 84 5.60 22.29 -6.27
N VAL A 85 4.67 21.69 -7.02
CA VAL A 85 3.25 22.08 -6.97
C VAL A 85 2.67 21.84 -5.57
N HIS A 86 3.08 20.77 -4.88
CA HIS A 86 2.62 20.52 -3.52
C HIS A 86 3.08 21.64 -2.56
N LEU A 87 4.34 22.06 -2.64
CA LEU A 87 4.88 23.13 -1.78
C LEU A 87 4.36 24.53 -2.15
N GLU A 88 3.98 24.77 -3.40
CA GLU A 88 3.30 26.01 -3.82
C GLU A 88 1.95 26.17 -3.11
N HIS A 89 1.18 25.08 -2.97
CA HIS A 89 -0.13 25.10 -2.30
C HIS A 89 -0.04 24.89 -0.79
N PHE A 90 1.03 24.25 -0.30
CA PHE A 90 1.26 23.95 1.12
C PHE A 90 2.69 24.30 1.56
N PRO A 91 3.03 25.60 1.73
CA PRO A 91 4.42 26.04 1.97
C PRO A 91 5.06 25.51 3.26
N ASP A 92 4.24 25.26 4.28
CA ASP A 92 4.71 24.74 5.58
C ASP A 92 4.70 23.20 5.66
N ALA A 93 4.34 22.52 4.56
CA ALA A 93 4.27 21.06 4.53
C ALA A 93 5.61 20.42 4.18
N LEU A 94 5.71 19.11 4.45
CA LEU A 94 6.81 18.27 4.00
C LEU A 94 6.28 17.22 3.03
N THR A 95 6.88 17.15 1.84
CA THR A 95 6.59 16.07 0.89
C THR A 95 7.27 14.78 1.33
N VAL A 96 6.47 13.76 1.65
CA VAL A 96 6.96 12.44 2.05
C VAL A 96 6.48 11.39 1.05
N ALA A 97 7.42 10.69 0.43
CA ALA A 97 7.11 9.49 -0.34
C ALA A 97 6.83 8.33 0.61
N SER A 98 5.61 7.80 0.59
CA SER A 98 5.19 6.67 1.41
C SER A 98 4.69 5.52 0.54
N LEU A 99 4.85 4.30 1.04
CA LEU A 99 4.24 3.12 0.43
C LEU A 99 2.79 3.00 0.88
N LEU A 100 1.90 2.76 -0.08
CA LEU A 100 0.48 2.50 0.19
C LEU A 100 0.32 1.08 0.76
N PHE A 101 -0.35 0.95 1.92
CA PHE A 101 -0.67 -0.36 2.52
C PHE A 101 -1.62 -1.22 1.66
N GLY A 102 -2.40 -0.57 0.80
CA GLY A 102 -3.28 -1.20 -0.18
C GLY A 102 -2.60 -1.49 -1.52
N ALA A 103 -3.38 -1.40 -2.58
CA ALA A 103 -2.90 -1.51 -3.95
C ALA A 103 -3.53 -0.42 -4.80
N SER A 104 -2.80 0.02 -5.81
CA SER A 104 -3.31 0.85 -6.91
C SER A 104 -2.92 0.22 -8.23
N ASP A 105 -3.60 0.64 -9.31
CA ASP A 105 -3.27 0.19 -10.66
C ASP A 105 -1.90 0.66 -11.15
N SER A 106 -1.26 1.59 -10.43
CA SER A 106 0.12 2.03 -10.65
C SER A 106 1.11 0.88 -10.73
N ARG A 107 0.85 -0.25 -10.04
CA ARG A 107 1.72 -1.45 -10.13
C ARG A 107 1.81 -2.00 -11.56
N PHE A 108 0.74 -1.89 -12.35
CA PHE A 108 0.70 -2.39 -13.73
C PHE A 108 1.45 -1.46 -14.68
N PHE A 109 1.41 -0.15 -14.44
CA PHE A 109 2.19 0.84 -15.18
C PHE A 109 3.69 0.75 -14.85
N ARG A 110 4.03 0.62 -13.56
CA ARG A 110 5.43 0.38 -13.13
C ARG A 110 6.01 -0.90 -13.71
N ALA A 111 5.21 -1.97 -13.84
CA ALA A 111 5.64 -3.19 -14.50
C ALA A 111 5.99 -3.00 -16.00
N LYS A 112 5.51 -1.92 -16.62
CA LYS A 112 5.86 -1.51 -17.99
C LYS A 112 6.95 -0.43 -18.04
N GLY A 113 7.61 -0.15 -16.91
CA GLY A 113 8.67 0.87 -16.83
C GLY A 113 8.18 2.31 -16.74
N ILE A 114 6.88 2.54 -16.52
CA ILE A 114 6.31 3.90 -16.39
C ILE A 114 6.31 4.28 -14.90
N PRO A 115 7.05 5.34 -14.49
CA PRO A 115 6.98 5.86 -13.13
C PRO A 115 5.55 6.28 -12.77
N CYS A 116 5.13 5.97 -11.55
CA CYS A 116 3.79 6.32 -11.06
C CYS A 116 3.85 6.73 -9.59
N TYR A 117 3.29 7.89 -9.29
CA TYR A 117 3.21 8.46 -7.95
C TYR A 117 1.74 8.64 -7.58
N GLY A 118 1.33 8.07 -6.45
CA GLY A 118 -0.03 8.26 -5.94
C GLY A 118 -0.15 9.65 -5.33
N VAL A 119 -1.05 10.47 -5.86
CA VAL A 119 -1.33 11.81 -5.34
C VAL A 119 -2.79 11.88 -4.92
N CYS A 120 -3.02 12.16 -3.65
CA CYS A 120 -4.34 12.50 -3.11
C CYS A 120 -4.23 13.91 -2.54
N PRO A 121 -4.54 14.97 -3.32
CA PRO A 121 -4.29 16.35 -2.91
C PRO A 121 -5.41 16.88 -2.00
N MET A 122 -5.77 16.10 -0.98
CA MET A 122 -6.84 16.41 -0.04
C MET A 122 -6.23 16.56 1.36
N LEU A 123 -6.65 17.57 2.12
CA LEU A 123 -6.27 17.71 3.51
C LEU A 123 -7.18 16.83 4.37
N ILE A 124 -6.76 15.58 4.56
CA ILE A 124 -7.52 14.53 5.24
C ILE A 124 -7.00 14.38 6.67
N ASN A 125 -7.88 14.50 7.66
CA ASN A 125 -7.57 14.13 9.04
C ASN A 125 -7.81 12.63 9.30
N MET A 126 -7.34 12.10 10.43
CA MET A 126 -7.50 10.68 10.76
C MET A 126 -8.95 10.21 10.81
N GLY A 127 -9.89 11.07 11.22
CA GLY A 127 -11.31 10.75 11.23
C GLY A 127 -11.91 10.59 9.83
N GLU A 128 -11.49 11.43 8.87
CA GLU A 128 -11.86 11.30 7.47
C GLU A 128 -11.19 10.07 6.83
N LEU A 129 -9.91 9.82 7.12
CA LEU A 129 -9.20 8.64 6.61
C LEU A 129 -9.85 7.32 7.06
N ASN A 130 -10.34 7.26 8.30
CA ASN A 130 -11.05 6.08 8.83
C ASN A 130 -12.42 5.84 8.18
N ARG A 131 -12.96 6.82 7.45
CA ARG A 131 -14.21 6.66 6.71
C ARG A 131 -14.02 6.17 5.29
N VAL A 132 -12.79 6.10 4.78
CA VAL A 132 -12.53 5.51 3.46
C VAL A 132 -12.99 4.05 3.49
N HIS A 133 -13.90 3.69 2.59
CA HIS A 133 -14.62 2.41 2.56
C HIS A 133 -15.52 2.14 3.79
N GLY A 134 -15.83 3.18 4.55
CA GLY A 134 -16.64 3.13 5.76
C GLY A 134 -18.07 3.63 5.55
N ILE A 135 -18.83 3.67 6.64
CA ILE A 135 -20.18 4.26 6.63
C ILE A 135 -20.06 5.77 6.50
N ASP A 136 -20.90 6.36 5.63
CA ASP A 136 -21.01 7.82 5.45
C ASP A 136 -19.67 8.48 5.07
N GLU A 137 -18.96 7.82 4.14
CA GLU A 137 -17.77 8.36 3.49
C GLU A 137 -18.09 9.70 2.81
N ARG A 138 -17.34 10.74 3.16
CA ARG A 138 -17.54 12.09 2.66
C ARG A 138 -16.28 12.92 2.77
N ILE A 139 -16.27 14.02 2.03
CA ILE A 139 -15.23 15.04 2.05
C ILE A 139 -15.87 16.44 2.10
N SER A 140 -15.17 17.43 2.66
CA SER A 140 -15.66 18.81 2.61
C SER A 140 -15.58 19.38 1.19
N GLU A 141 -16.52 20.25 0.85
CA GLU A 141 -16.51 20.97 -0.44
C GLU A 141 -15.21 21.77 -0.62
N VAL A 142 -14.72 22.39 0.45
CA VAL A 142 -13.44 23.12 0.47
C VAL A 142 -12.28 22.21 0.07
N ASN A 143 -12.20 20.99 0.63
CA ASN A 143 -11.17 20.02 0.27
C ASN A 143 -11.32 19.55 -1.19
N MET A 144 -12.56 19.34 -1.66
CA MET A 144 -12.79 18.92 -3.03
C MET A 144 -12.33 19.98 -4.04
N ILE A 145 -12.64 21.26 -3.78
CA ILE A 145 -12.20 22.38 -4.62
C ILE A 145 -10.68 22.53 -4.58
N LEU A 146 -10.08 22.50 -3.38
CA LEU A 146 -8.63 22.62 -3.22
C LEU A 146 -7.90 21.48 -3.92
N GLY A 147 -8.32 20.24 -3.70
CA GLY A 147 -7.69 19.08 -4.32
C GLY A 147 -7.82 19.08 -5.84
N THR A 148 -8.96 19.53 -6.37
CA THR A 148 -9.12 19.71 -7.83
C THR A 148 -8.12 20.71 -8.39
N ARG A 149 -7.89 21.84 -7.69
CA ARG A 149 -6.91 22.87 -8.13
C ARG A 149 -5.49 22.32 -8.13
N VAL A 150 -5.05 21.73 -7.02
CA VAL A 150 -3.71 21.14 -6.88
C VAL A 150 -3.49 20.04 -7.94
N PHE A 151 -4.46 19.13 -8.12
CA PHE A 151 -4.34 18.07 -9.12
C PHE A 151 -4.26 18.61 -10.55
N THR A 152 -5.04 19.65 -10.85
CA THR A 152 -5.02 20.31 -12.16
C THR A 152 -3.66 20.95 -12.44
N ASP A 153 -3.07 21.61 -11.45
CA ASP A 153 -1.76 22.25 -11.61
C ASP A 153 -0.64 21.22 -11.80
N ILE A 154 -0.70 20.09 -11.09
CA ILE A 154 0.20 18.94 -11.31
C ILE A 154 0.09 18.45 -12.76
N VAL A 155 -1.12 18.16 -13.23
CA VAL A 155 -1.34 17.64 -14.59
C VAL A 155 -0.87 18.64 -15.64
N LYS A 156 -1.20 19.92 -15.50
CA LYS A 156 -0.76 20.97 -16.41
C LYS A 156 0.76 21.03 -16.51
N ARG A 157 1.47 20.94 -15.38
CA ARG A 157 2.93 21.04 -15.37
C ARG A 157 3.61 19.77 -15.90
N LEU A 158 3.06 18.60 -15.63
CA LEU A 158 3.52 17.33 -16.21
C LEU A 158 3.34 17.29 -17.74
N CYS A 159 2.30 17.91 -18.28
CA CYS A 159 2.04 17.93 -19.73
C CYS A 159 2.67 19.11 -20.49
N GLN A 160 3.34 20.04 -19.79
CA GLN A 160 4.05 21.16 -20.41
C GLN A 160 5.51 20.84 -20.75
N VAL A 161 5.98 19.65 -20.35
CA VAL A 161 7.33 19.15 -20.62
C VAL A 161 7.38 18.42 -21.96
#